data_AF-A0A924VS75-F1
#
_entry.id   AF-A0A924VS75-F1
#
_cell.length_a   1.000
_cell.length_b   1.000
_cell.length_c   1.000
_cell.angle_alpha   90.00
_cell.angle_beta   90.00
_cell.angle_gamma   90.00
#
_symmetry.space_group_name_H-M   'P 1'
#
loop_
_entity.id
_entity.type
_entity.pdbx_description
1 polymer ?
#
loop_
_entity_poly.entity_id
_entity_poly.type
_entity_poly.pdbx_seq_one_letter_code
_entity_poly.pdbx_strand_id
1 'polypeptide(L)'
;MKTATKKTSAKRAHQPWFKAVRGSYIPVHWKGWLTYVPYVAYLYLTFIILDRNRSILETVLFLVPYWVAGVIIMHWIAKQKS
;
A
#
# COMPACT_ATOMS: atom_id res chain seq x y z
N MET A 1 -9.52 -19.00 49.77
CA MET A 1 -8.72 -19.15 48.55
C MET A 1 -8.94 -17.93 47.66
N LYS A 2 -7.96 -17.02 47.54
CA LYS A 2 -8.07 -15.85 46.65
C LYS A 2 -7.49 -16.23 45.28
N THR A 3 -8.33 -16.41 44.28
CA THR A 3 -7.88 -16.62 42.89
C THR A 3 -7.36 -15.30 42.34
N ALA A 4 -6.05 -15.22 42.14
CA ALA A 4 -5.39 -14.09 41.50
C ALA A 4 -5.74 -14.08 40.01
N THR A 5 -6.62 -13.16 39.60
CA THR A 5 -6.92 -12.90 38.20
C THR A 5 -5.66 -12.34 37.53
N LYS A 6 -4.95 -13.20 36.79
CA LYS A 6 -3.80 -12.83 35.96
C LYS A 6 -4.30 -11.82 34.92
N LYS A 7 -4.10 -10.52 35.18
CA LYS A 7 -4.30 -9.47 34.16
C LYS A 7 -3.26 -9.71 33.08
N THR A 8 -3.66 -10.42 32.04
CA THR A 8 -2.90 -10.50 30.79
C THR A 8 -2.71 -9.06 30.32
N SER A 9 -1.50 -8.55 30.49
CA SER A 9 -1.07 -7.29 29.91
C SER A 9 -1.35 -7.39 28.41
N ALA A 10 -2.41 -6.72 27.96
CA ALA A 10 -2.69 -6.54 26.56
C ALA A 10 -1.51 -5.73 26.02
N LYS A 11 -0.50 -6.42 25.49
CA LYS A 11 0.53 -5.81 24.65
C LYS A 11 -0.24 -4.92 23.70
N ARG A 12 0.02 -3.60 23.74
CA ARG A 12 -0.52 -2.67 22.74
C ARG A 12 -0.12 -3.23 21.39
N ALA A 13 -1.07 -3.91 20.75
CA ALA A 13 -0.85 -4.51 19.45
C ALA A 13 -0.54 -3.33 18.54
N HIS A 14 0.72 -3.22 18.14
CA HIS A 14 1.14 -2.26 17.14
C HIS A 14 0.24 -2.53 15.94
N GLN A 15 -0.76 -1.67 15.70
CA GLN A 15 -1.73 -1.94 14.64
C GLN A 15 -0.96 -1.86 13.32
N PRO A 16 -0.80 -2.99 12.59
CA PRO A 16 -0.01 -3.01 11.37
C PRO A 16 -0.69 -2.12 10.34
N TRP A 17 0.09 -1.29 9.64
CA TRP A 17 -0.49 -0.37 8.66
C TRP A 17 -0.97 -1.12 7.42
N PHE A 18 -0.31 -2.24 7.12
CA PHE A 18 -0.61 -3.14 6.03
C PHE A 18 -0.74 -4.57 6.56
N LYS A 19 -1.74 -5.30 6.09
CA LYS A 19 -1.89 -6.73 6.36
C LYS A 19 -1.56 -7.50 5.10
N ALA A 20 -0.64 -8.45 5.21
CA ALA A 20 -0.32 -9.37 4.13
C ALA A 20 -1.50 -10.34 3.91
N VAL A 21 -2.04 -10.36 2.69
CA VAL A 21 -3.13 -11.24 2.26
C VAL A 21 -2.65 -11.99 1.02
N ARG A 22 -2.27 -13.26 1.18
CA ARG A 22 -1.88 -14.23 0.12
C ARG A 22 -1.30 -13.57 -1.15
N GLY A 23 -0.20 -12.83 -1.00
CA GLY A 23 0.55 -12.21 -2.11
C GLY A 23 0.32 -10.72 -2.33
N SER A 24 -0.59 -10.07 -1.60
CA SER A 24 -0.85 -8.63 -1.68
C SER A 24 -0.92 -7.98 -0.30
N TYR A 25 -0.58 -6.69 -0.22
CA TYR A 25 -0.59 -5.93 1.04
C TYR A 25 -1.77 -4.97 1.03
N ILE A 26 -2.76 -5.21 1.90
CA ILE A 26 -3.96 -4.37 2.00
C ILE A 26 -3.77 -3.39 3.16
N PRO A 27 -4.00 -2.08 2.96
CA PRO A 27 -3.95 -1.10 4.04
C PRO A 27 -5.10 -1.33 5.02
N VAL A 28 -4.78 -1.61 6.28
CA VAL A 28 -5.77 -1.84 7.35
C VAL A 28 -5.91 -0.61 8.25
N HIS A 29 -4.91 0.27 8.26
CA HIS A 29 -4.90 1.50 9.04
C HIS A 29 -5.04 2.73 8.15
N TRP A 30 -5.67 3.80 8.67
CA TRP A 30 -5.78 5.11 8.01
C TRP A 30 -4.44 5.65 7.45
N LYS A 31 -3.33 5.38 8.13
CA LYS A 31 -1.99 5.80 7.66
C LYS A 31 -1.53 5.04 6.43
N GLY A 32 -1.91 3.76 6.28
CA GLY A 32 -1.66 2.98 5.07
C GLY A 32 -2.54 3.43 3.90
N TRP A 33 -3.78 3.85 4.19
CA TRP A 33 -4.64 4.50 3.19
C TRP A 33 -4.08 5.82 2.71
N LEU A 34 -3.48 6.62 3.60
CA LEU A 34 -2.84 7.88 3.24
C LEU A 34 -1.67 7.70 2.24
N THR A 35 -0.97 6.57 2.26
CA THR A 35 0.08 6.30 1.26
C THR A 35 -0.47 5.56 0.04
N TYR A 36 -1.55 4.79 0.19
CA TYR A 36 -2.20 4.08 -0.90
C TYR A 36 -3.02 4.99 -1.83
N VAL A 37 -3.74 5.97 -1.28
CA VAL A 37 -4.57 6.89 -2.07
C VAL A 37 -3.74 7.74 -3.05
N PRO A 38 -2.62 8.38 -2.65
CA PRO A 38 -1.76 9.11 -3.59
C PRO A 38 -1.15 8.18 -4.65
N TYR A 39 -0.83 6.93 -4.31
CA TYR A 39 -0.33 5.95 -5.27
C TYR A 39 -1.39 5.62 -6.33
N VAL A 40 -2.62 5.29 -5.92
CA VAL A 40 -3.72 5.01 -6.86
C VAL A 40 -4.07 6.26 -7.68
N ALA A 41 -4.10 7.44 -7.05
CA ALA A 41 -4.31 8.70 -7.74
C ALA A 41 -3.23 8.97 -8.77
N TYR A 42 -1.96 8.69 -8.46
CA TYR A 42 -0.85 8.81 -9.40
C TYR A 42 -1.02 7.88 -10.61
N LEU A 43 -1.38 6.61 -10.39
CA LEU A 43 -1.65 5.67 -11.50
C LEU A 43 -2.80 6.15 -12.39
N TYR A 44 -3.87 6.64 -11.78
CA TYR A 44 -5.06 7.09 -12.51
C TYR A 44 -4.79 8.38 -13.31
N LEU A 45 -4.09 9.35 -12.70
CA LEU A 45 -3.70 10.60 -13.35
C LEU A 45 -2.70 10.37 -14.47
N THR A 46 -1.68 9.53 -14.26
CA THR A 46 -0.70 9.19 -15.31
C THR A 46 -1.37 8.49 -16.48
N PHE A 47 -2.33 7.60 -16.24
CA PHE A 47 -3.11 6.98 -17.29
C PHE A 47 -3.91 8.02 -18.10
N ILE A 48 -4.70 8.88 -17.44
CA ILE A 48 -5.52 9.90 -18.12
C ILE A 48 -4.66 10.90 -18.92
N ILE A 49 -3.52 11.32 -18.37
CA ILE A 49 -2.65 12.30 -19.02
C ILE A 49 -1.97 11.71 -20.26
N LEU A 50 -1.54 10.45 -20.20
CA LEU A 50 -0.84 9.81 -21.33
C LEU A 50 -1.78 9.28 -22.42
N ASP A 51 -2.98 8.80 -22.06
CA ASP A 51 -3.94 8.18 -23.00
C ASP A 51 -4.50 9.18 -24.02
N ARG A 52 -4.54 10.47 -23.69
CA ARG A 52 -5.27 11.48 -24.46
C ARG A 52 -4.70 11.79 -25.85
N ASN A 53 -3.46 11.41 -26.19
CA ASN A 53 -2.89 11.76 -27.50
C ASN A 53 -1.68 10.92 -27.99
N ARG A 54 -1.50 9.67 -27.51
CA ARG A 54 -0.35 8.84 -27.89
C ARG A 54 -0.74 7.44 -28.34
N SER A 55 0.07 6.86 -29.23
CA SER A 55 -0.01 5.45 -29.59
C SER A 55 0.16 4.58 -28.35
N ILE A 56 -0.63 3.50 -28.25
CA ILE A 56 -0.64 2.56 -27.11
C ILE A 56 0.78 2.10 -26.72
N LEU A 57 1.64 1.85 -27.70
CA LEU A 57 3.03 1.45 -27.46
C LEU A 57 3.86 2.52 -26.74
N GLU A 58 3.72 3.80 -27.11
CA GLU A 58 4.39 4.88 -26.40
C GLU A 58 3.85 5.02 -24.98
N THR A 59 2.52 4.96 -24.83
CA THR A 59 1.89 5.00 -23.52
C THR A 59 2.42 3.88 -22.64
N VAL A 60 2.49 2.64 -23.11
CA VAL A 60 3.01 1.50 -22.33
C VAL A 60 4.50 1.67 -22.00
N LEU A 61 5.34 2.08 -22.96
CA LEU A 61 6.78 2.24 -22.74
C LEU A 61 7.10 3.32 -21.70
N PHE A 62 6.31 4.40 -21.65
CA PHE A 62 6.48 5.43 -20.64
C PHE A 62 5.76 5.09 -19.32
N LEU A 63 4.59 4.46 -19.36
CA LEU A 63 3.76 4.18 -18.19
C LEU A 63 4.30 3.03 -17.34
N VAL A 64 4.81 1.96 -17.96
CA VAL A 64 5.30 0.77 -17.26
C VAL A 64 6.44 1.10 -16.28
N PRO A 65 7.50 1.84 -16.66
CA PRO A 65 8.56 2.22 -15.71
C PRO A 65 8.04 2.99 -14.49
N TYR A 66 7.10 3.92 -14.70
CA TYR A 66 6.49 4.69 -13.61
C TYR A 66 5.62 3.82 -12.70
N TRP A 67 4.86 2.89 -13.29
CA TRP A 67 4.06 1.92 -12.54
C TRP A 67 4.95 0.97 -11.72
N VAL A 68 6.03 0.46 -12.31
CA VAL A 68 7.01 -0.39 -11.62
C VAL A 68 7.65 0.36 -10.45
N ALA A 69 8.06 1.61 -10.63
CA ALA A 69 8.59 2.43 -9.54
C ALA A 69 7.57 2.58 -8.39
N GLY A 70 6.30 2.86 -8.73
CA GLY A 70 5.24 2.98 -7.73
C GLY A 70 4.95 1.66 -7.00
N VAL A 71 4.92 0.52 -7.71
CA VAL A 71 4.78 -0.81 -7.08
C VAL A 71 5.94 -1.09 -6.15
N ILE A 72 7.19 -0.81 -6.55
CA ILE A 72 8.38 -1.03 -5.72
C ILE A 72 8.30 -0.17 -4.44
N ILE A 73 7.96 1.11 -4.57
CA ILE A 73 7.80 2.01 -3.43
C ILE A 73 6.73 1.46 -2.48
N MET A 74 5.58 1.04 -3.02
CA MET A 74 4.48 0.57 -2.18
C MET A 74 4.78 -0.78 -1.52
N HIS A 75 5.49 -1.66 -2.23
CA HIS A 75 5.98 -2.92 -1.69
C HIS A 75 7.04 -2.70 -0.60
N TRP A 76 7.92 -1.71 -0.78
CA TRP A 76 8.93 -1.33 0.22
C TRP A 76 8.29 -0.72 1.47
N ILE A 77 7.33 0.20 1.31
CA ILE A 77 6.57 0.78 2.43
C ILE A 77 5.81 -0.31 3.18
N ALA A 78 5.17 -1.24 2.46
CA ALA A 78 4.48 -2.37 3.05
C ALA A 78 5.45 -3.28 3.83
N LYS A 79 6.64 -3.58 3.27
CA LYS A 79 7.68 -4.36 3.96
C LYS A 79 8.20 -3.68 5.23
N GLN A 80 8.33 -2.35 5.24
CA GLN A 80 8.81 -1.63 6.42
C GLN A 80 7.77 -1.46 7.53
N LYS A 81 6.47 -1.55 7.20
CA LYS A 81 5.36 -1.23 8.12
C LYS A 81 4.35 -2.37 8.31
N SER A 82 4.71 -3.57 7.86
CA SER A 82 4.03 -4.84 8.15
C SER A 82 4.45 -5.40 9.50
#